data_AF-A0AB35WU39-F1
#
_entry.id   AF-A0AB35WU39-F1
#
_cell.length_a   1.000
_cell.length_b   1.000
_cell.length_c   1.000
_cell.angle_alpha   90.00
_cell.angle_beta   90.00
_cell.angle_gamma   90.00
#
_symmetry.space_group_name_H-M   'P 1'
#
loop_
_entity.id
_entity.type
_entity.pdbx_description
1 polymer ?
#
loop_
_entity_poly.entity_id
_entity_poly.type
_entity_poly.pdbx_seq_one_letter_code
_entity_poly.pdbx_strand_id
1 'polypeptide(L)'
;MLITGIKSRPVYDHLHPMAGGLRHLIVGQGSGGTAMLRLIEEMTPAQRENSTLLYSTESFSGHNHLAALRQAPAGDLQVFDSNHALIEGLRRLLDTAHMGTRLYLSGSESFIGTTMQAANAVDLNRDEVLREHSGTLVRRVWCAHCDTYTENVTHRVFTCPGCKLDLVVRDHYSRRLAAFQGIKADGEVPGEMPAAEELDT
;
A
#
# COMPACT_ATOMS: atom_id res chain seq x y z
N MET A 1 -20.01 -8.73 18.12
CA MET A 1 -19.62 -7.42 18.70
C MET A 1 -18.45 -6.94 17.86
N LEU A 2 -18.69 -5.96 16.97
CA LEU A 2 -17.66 -5.37 16.11
C LEU A 2 -16.50 -4.91 17.00
N ILE A 3 -15.35 -5.56 16.95
CA ILE A 3 -14.16 -4.98 17.55
C ILE A 3 -13.71 -3.88 16.60
N THR A 4 -14.17 -2.67 16.88
CA THR A 4 -13.58 -1.46 16.35
C THR A 4 -12.09 -1.42 16.67
N GLY A 5 -11.27 -1.32 15.62
CA GLY A 5 -9.88 -0.87 15.67
C GLY A 5 -8.83 -1.95 15.92
N ILE A 6 -8.24 -2.47 14.84
CA ILE A 6 -6.92 -3.12 14.89
C ILE A 6 -5.89 -2.04 15.20
N LYS A 7 -5.54 -1.85 16.48
CA LYS A 7 -4.66 -0.73 16.94
C LYS A 7 -3.32 -0.64 16.19
N SER A 8 -2.83 -1.78 15.68
CA SER A 8 -1.56 -1.83 14.96
C SER A 8 -1.69 -1.43 13.47
N ARG A 9 -2.91 -1.47 12.90
CA ARG A 9 -3.21 -1.08 11.53
C ARG A 9 -2.97 0.43 11.35
N PRO A 10 -2.30 0.86 10.27
CA PRO A 10 -2.10 2.28 10.00
C PRO A 10 -3.42 3.03 9.84
N VAL A 11 -3.45 4.28 10.28
CA VAL A 11 -4.50 5.23 9.91
C VAL A 11 -4.05 5.92 8.63
N TYR A 12 -4.91 5.92 7.62
CA TYR A 12 -4.66 6.56 6.34
C TYR A 12 -5.11 8.02 6.37
N ASP A 13 -4.35 8.83 5.67
CA ASP A 13 -4.51 10.25 5.47
C ASP A 13 -5.44 10.51 4.25
N HIS A 14 -5.80 11.77 4.05
CA HIS A 14 -6.29 12.27 2.76
C HIS A 14 -5.13 13.01 2.08
N LEU A 15 -4.80 12.65 0.84
CA LEU A 15 -3.77 13.33 0.07
C LEU A 15 -4.17 14.78 -0.15
N HIS A 16 -3.25 15.67 0.19
CA HIS A 16 -3.34 17.11 -0.03
C HIS A 16 -1.93 17.66 -0.28
N PRO A 17 -1.75 18.78 -0.99
CA PRO A 17 -0.42 19.31 -1.28
C PRO A 17 0.33 19.72 0.00
N MET A 18 1.31 18.92 0.43
CA MET A 18 2.23 19.31 1.50
C MET A 18 3.02 20.58 1.16
N ALA A 19 3.08 21.52 2.11
CA ALA A 19 3.84 22.76 1.99
C ALA A 19 5.36 22.55 2.16
N GLY A 20 6.14 23.49 1.63
CA GLY A 20 7.60 23.53 1.80
C GLY A 20 8.38 22.40 1.10
N GLY A 21 7.72 21.59 0.27
CA GLY A 21 8.38 20.59 -0.57
C GLY A 21 9.07 21.24 -1.77
N LEU A 22 10.28 20.78 -2.08
CA LEU A 22 11.02 21.14 -3.30
C LEU A 22 10.81 20.13 -4.42
N ARG A 23 10.47 18.89 -4.07
CA ARG A 23 10.19 17.80 -5.01
C ARG A 23 9.05 16.93 -4.49
N HIS A 24 8.14 16.56 -5.36
CA HIS A 24 6.95 15.79 -5.02
C HIS A 24 6.97 14.44 -5.74
N LEU A 25 6.99 13.34 -5.00
CA LEU A 25 6.86 11.99 -5.54
C LEU A 25 5.42 11.51 -5.30
N ILE A 26 4.64 11.38 -6.36
CA ILE A 26 3.24 10.96 -6.29
C ILE A 26 3.15 9.53 -6.80
N VAL A 27 2.90 8.58 -5.90
CA VAL A 27 3.04 7.15 -6.16
C VAL A 27 1.70 6.47 -5.93
N GLY A 28 1.19 5.77 -6.95
CA GLY A 28 -0.10 5.11 -6.82
C GLY A 28 -0.26 3.81 -7.60
N GLN A 29 -1.28 3.07 -7.20
CA GLN A 29 -1.66 1.79 -7.79
C GLN A 29 -3.15 1.80 -8.12
N GLY A 30 -3.54 1.44 -9.35
CA GLY A 30 -4.92 1.06 -9.67
C GLY A 30 -5.96 2.11 -9.25
N SER A 31 -6.83 1.77 -8.31
CA SER A 31 -7.83 2.69 -7.71
C SER A 31 -7.22 3.91 -7.01
N GLY A 32 -5.97 3.86 -6.57
CA GLY A 32 -5.23 5.00 -6.01
C GLY A 32 -5.07 6.17 -6.97
N GLY A 33 -5.24 5.96 -8.27
CA GLY A 33 -5.20 7.03 -9.27
C GLY A 33 -6.24 8.12 -9.06
N THR A 34 -7.39 7.81 -8.45
CA THR A 34 -8.40 8.82 -8.09
C THR A 34 -7.82 9.86 -7.11
N ALA A 35 -7.13 9.40 -6.05
CA ALA A 35 -6.49 10.28 -5.08
C ALA A 35 -5.34 11.09 -5.69
N MET A 36 -4.58 10.49 -6.63
CA MET A 36 -3.52 11.19 -7.35
C MET A 36 -4.07 12.34 -8.19
N LEU A 37 -5.13 12.11 -8.96
CA LEU A 37 -5.75 13.13 -9.82
C LEU A 37 -6.24 14.31 -8.98
N ARG A 38 -6.96 14.02 -7.88
CA ARG A 38 -7.44 15.05 -6.95
C ARG A 38 -6.28 15.85 -6.34
N LEU A 39 -5.20 15.17 -5.91
CA LEU A 39 -4.01 15.84 -5.40
C LEU A 39 -3.40 16.80 -6.44
N ILE A 40 -3.31 16.39 -7.70
CA ILE A 40 -2.74 17.20 -8.79
C ILE A 40 -3.60 18.43 -9.07
N GLU A 41 -4.93 18.31 -8.99
CA GLU A 41 -5.86 19.43 -9.15
C GLU A 41 -5.66 20.50 -8.07
N GLU A 42 -5.40 20.08 -6.83
CA GLU A 42 -5.15 20.96 -5.68
C GLU A 42 -3.73 21.57 -5.69
N MET A 43 -2.77 20.97 -6.39
CA MET A 43 -1.39 21.46 -6.46
C MET A 43 -1.28 22.76 -7.26
N THR A 44 -0.40 23.65 -6.80
CA THR A 44 0.01 24.84 -7.58
C THR A 44 0.77 24.43 -8.84
N PRO A 45 0.85 25.30 -9.88
CA PRO A 45 1.64 25.00 -11.08
C PRO A 45 3.10 24.65 -10.79
N ALA A 46 3.74 25.36 -9.85
CA ALA A 46 5.12 25.10 -9.45
C ALA A 46 5.29 23.73 -8.77
N GLN A 47 4.33 23.29 -7.95
CA GLN A 47 4.37 21.96 -7.34
C GLN A 47 4.20 20.86 -8.39
N ARG A 48 3.30 21.07 -9.36
CA ARG A 48 3.07 20.13 -10.47
C ARG A 48 4.31 19.96 -11.33
N GLU A 49 4.99 21.05 -11.67
CA GLU A 49 6.25 21.03 -12.42
C GLU A 49 7.35 20.26 -11.68
N ASN A 50 7.40 20.40 -10.35
CA ASN A 50 8.35 19.68 -9.49
C ASN A 50 7.86 18.29 -9.03
N SER A 51 6.85 17.73 -9.71
CA SER A 51 6.30 16.41 -9.39
C SER A 51 6.84 15.32 -10.32
N THR A 52 7.08 14.13 -9.76
CA THR A 52 7.28 12.88 -10.51
C THR A 52 6.21 11.89 -10.07
N LEU A 53 5.48 11.36 -11.03
CA LEU A 53 4.41 10.40 -10.83
C LEU A 53 4.91 8.99 -11.13
N LEU A 54 4.59 8.04 -10.25
CA LEU A 54 4.83 6.62 -10.45
C LEU A 54 3.50 5.90 -10.34
N TYR A 55 3.11 5.17 -11.38
CA TYR A 55 1.81 4.51 -11.40
C TYR A 55 1.91 3.04 -11.83
N SER A 56 1.38 2.15 -10.99
CA SER A 56 1.23 0.73 -11.28
C SER A 56 -0.19 0.44 -11.77
N THR A 57 -0.29 -0.27 -12.90
CA THR A 57 -1.58 -0.72 -13.44
C THR A 57 -2.09 -2.01 -12.79
N GLU A 58 -1.23 -2.72 -12.06
CA GLU A 58 -1.61 -3.93 -11.31
C GLU A 58 -2.62 -3.55 -10.23
N SER A 59 -3.83 -4.09 -10.29
CA SER A 59 -4.91 -3.74 -9.36
C SER A 59 -5.78 -4.95 -9.05
N PHE A 60 -6.09 -5.15 -7.77
CA PHE A 60 -7.06 -6.18 -7.38
C PHE A 60 -8.50 -5.81 -7.78
N SER A 61 -8.84 -4.53 -7.79
CA SER A 61 -10.19 -4.06 -8.10
C SER A 61 -10.47 -3.94 -9.60
N GLY A 62 -9.46 -4.16 -10.46
CA GLY A 62 -9.53 -3.93 -11.91
C GLY A 62 -9.58 -2.45 -12.32
N HIS A 63 -9.75 -1.52 -11.40
CA HIS A 63 -9.77 -0.08 -11.70
C HIS A 63 -8.39 0.43 -12.09
N ASN A 64 -8.34 1.23 -13.15
CA ASN A 64 -7.13 1.83 -13.70
C ASN A 64 -7.43 3.28 -14.15
N HIS A 65 -6.54 4.20 -13.82
CA HIS A 65 -6.65 5.65 -14.08
C HIS A 65 -5.55 6.18 -14.99
N LEU A 66 -4.78 5.32 -15.64
CA LEU A 66 -3.64 5.69 -16.48
C LEU A 66 -4.00 6.71 -17.57
N ALA A 67 -5.14 6.54 -18.24
CA ALA A 67 -5.56 7.44 -19.30
C ALA A 67 -5.77 8.88 -18.80
N ALA A 68 -6.38 9.03 -17.62
CA ALA A 68 -6.58 10.33 -16.99
C ALA A 68 -5.26 10.91 -16.47
N LEU A 69 -4.40 10.09 -15.86
CA LEU A 69 -3.09 10.52 -15.36
C LEU A 69 -2.18 11.02 -16.49
N ARG A 70 -2.24 10.42 -17.69
CA ARG A 70 -1.51 10.89 -18.88
C ARG A 70 -1.95 12.28 -19.36
N GLN A 71 -3.16 12.70 -19.03
CA GLN A 71 -3.71 14.01 -19.39
C GLN A 71 -3.56 15.03 -18.25
N ALA A 72 -3.15 14.59 -17.06
CA ALA A 72 -3.01 15.45 -15.91
C ALA A 72 -1.84 16.42 -16.11
N PRO A 73 -1.98 17.70 -15.73
CA PRO A 73 -0.93 18.70 -15.88
C PRO A 73 0.12 18.56 -14.77
N ALA A 74 0.81 17.43 -14.69
CA ALA A 74 1.91 17.19 -13.76
C ALA A 74 3.23 16.97 -14.52
N GLY A 75 4.34 16.87 -13.78
CA GLY A 75 5.64 16.51 -14.35
C GLY A 75 5.69 15.07 -14.90
N ASP A 76 6.86 14.44 -14.83
CA ASP A 76 7.09 13.13 -15.45
C ASP A 76 6.18 12.02 -14.89
N LEU A 77 5.62 11.17 -15.76
CA LEU A 77 4.79 10.02 -15.40
C LEU A 77 5.48 8.73 -15.83
N GLN A 78 5.88 7.92 -14.84
CA GLN A 78 6.46 6.60 -15.02
C GLN A 78 5.42 5.53 -14.75
N VAL A 79 5.21 4.65 -15.75
CA VAL A 79 4.18 3.61 -15.71
C VAL A 79 4.84 2.24 -15.55
N PHE A 80 4.27 1.43 -14.67
CA PHE A 80 4.77 0.10 -14.35
C PHE A 80 3.66 -0.95 -14.50
N ASP A 81 4.03 -2.13 -14.97
CA ASP A 81 3.12 -3.27 -15.14
C ASP A 81 2.92 -4.06 -13.84
N SER A 82 3.76 -3.84 -12.82
CA SER A 82 3.63 -4.47 -11.51
C SER A 82 4.00 -3.53 -10.36
N ASN A 83 3.42 -3.80 -9.19
CA ASN A 83 3.71 -3.12 -7.94
C ASN A 83 5.18 -3.29 -7.53
N HIS A 84 5.74 -4.49 -7.73
CA HIS A 84 7.14 -4.76 -7.45
C HIS A 84 8.07 -3.88 -8.30
N ALA A 85 7.85 -3.80 -9.62
CA ALA A 85 8.66 -2.98 -10.51
C ALA A 85 8.58 -1.48 -10.15
N LEU A 86 7.39 -1.00 -9.78
CA LEU A 86 7.20 0.36 -9.30
C LEU A 86 7.98 0.63 -8.01
N ILE A 87 7.93 -0.27 -7.03
CA ILE A 87 8.65 -0.12 -5.76
C ILE A 87 10.16 -0.05 -6.00
N GLU A 88 10.70 -0.87 -6.91
CA GLU A 88 12.11 -0.79 -7.31
C GLU A 88 12.43 0.53 -8.01
N GLY A 89 11.52 1.06 -8.83
CA GLY A 89 11.62 2.40 -9.40
C GLY A 89 11.66 3.50 -8.34
N LEU A 90 10.77 3.41 -7.36
CA LEU A 90 10.72 4.36 -6.24
C LEU A 90 12.02 4.33 -5.43
N ARG A 91 12.57 3.15 -5.12
CA ARG A 91 13.85 3.02 -4.40
C ARG A 91 14.96 3.81 -5.08
N ARG A 92 15.12 3.66 -6.40
CA ARG A 92 16.13 4.41 -7.16
C ARG A 92 15.94 5.93 -7.10
N LEU A 93 14.69 6.40 -7.08
CA LEU A 93 14.40 7.83 -6.94
C LEU A 93 14.70 8.33 -5.52
N LEU A 94 14.37 7.54 -4.51
CA LEU A 94 14.65 7.85 -3.11
C LEU A 94 16.14 7.83 -2.77
N ASP A 95 16.93 6.93 -3.37
CA ASP A 95 18.39 6.85 -3.19
C ASP A 95 19.12 8.13 -3.60
N THR A 96 18.53 8.91 -4.52
CA THR A 96 19.06 10.19 -4.99
C THR A 96 18.24 11.39 -4.53
N ALA A 97 17.29 11.17 -3.61
CA ALA A 97 16.46 12.22 -3.07
C ALA A 97 17.25 13.11 -2.10
N HIS A 98 16.84 14.37 -2.01
CA HIS A 98 17.41 15.36 -1.10
C HIS A 98 16.33 15.88 -0.15
N MET A 99 16.77 16.64 0.87
CA MET A 99 15.89 17.33 1.80
C MET A 99 14.85 18.16 1.06
N GLY A 100 13.60 18.14 1.55
CA GLY A 100 12.46 18.76 0.88
C GLY A 100 11.72 17.84 -0.09
N THR A 101 12.04 16.54 -0.13
CA THR A 101 11.24 15.54 -0.84
C THR A 101 9.94 15.27 -0.08
N ARG A 102 8.82 15.23 -0.82
CA ARG A 102 7.48 14.96 -0.31
C ARG A 102 6.90 13.75 -1.03
N LEU A 103 6.51 12.73 -0.27
CA LEU A 103 5.99 11.47 -0.82
C LEU A 103 4.48 11.36 -0.57
N TYR A 104 3.74 11.02 -1.61
CA TYR A 104 2.30 10.79 -1.56
C TYR A 104 2.03 9.37 -2.06
N LEU A 105 1.38 8.56 -1.25
CA LEU A 105 1.10 7.16 -1.56
C LEU A 105 -0.41 6.95 -1.66
N SER A 106 -0.89 6.32 -2.74
CA SER A 106 -2.30 5.92 -2.83
C SER A 106 -2.50 4.54 -3.45
N GLY A 107 -3.42 3.76 -2.90
CA GLY A 107 -3.71 2.42 -3.40
C GLY A 107 -4.17 1.46 -2.32
N SER A 108 -4.01 0.16 -2.57
CA SER A 108 -4.37 -0.88 -1.60
C SER A 108 -3.50 -0.81 -0.34
N GLU A 109 -3.98 -1.39 0.77
CA GLU A 109 -3.23 -1.47 2.03
C GLU A 109 -1.90 -2.21 1.86
N SER A 110 -1.92 -3.28 1.05
CA SER A 110 -0.72 -4.03 0.67
C SER A 110 0.29 -3.13 -0.06
N PHE A 111 -0.16 -2.40 -1.08
CA PHE A 111 0.69 -1.51 -1.86
C PHE A 111 1.26 -0.36 -1.02
N ILE A 112 0.44 0.31 -0.22
CA ILE A 112 0.90 1.38 0.65
C ILE A 112 1.92 0.86 1.66
N GLY A 113 1.63 -0.27 2.31
CA GLY A 113 2.53 -0.86 3.30
C GLY A 113 3.89 -1.24 2.71
N THR A 114 3.91 -1.91 1.55
CA THR A 114 5.15 -2.31 0.88
C THR A 114 5.92 -1.11 0.32
N THR A 115 5.24 -0.09 -0.17
CA THR A 115 5.87 1.15 -0.62
C THR A 115 6.44 1.96 0.55
N MET A 116 5.77 1.96 1.71
CA MET A 116 6.29 2.56 2.95
C MET A 116 7.58 1.89 3.42
N GLN A 117 7.81 0.61 3.14
CA GLN A 117 9.11 -0.02 3.45
C GLN A 117 10.26 0.61 2.66
N ALA A 118 10.03 1.03 1.41
CA ALA A 118 11.03 1.76 0.62
C ALA A 118 11.29 3.16 1.20
N ALA A 119 10.25 3.87 1.62
CA ALA A 119 10.39 5.18 2.28
C ALA A 119 11.15 5.10 3.61
N ASN A 120 10.85 4.08 4.42
CA ASN A 120 11.52 3.87 5.70
C ASN A 120 13.01 3.48 5.52
N ALA A 121 13.40 2.89 4.39
CA ALA A 121 14.78 2.49 4.15
C ALA A 121 15.75 3.68 3.96
N VAL A 122 15.19 4.87 3.67
CA VAL A 122 15.93 6.13 3.53
C VAL A 122 15.53 7.15 4.61
N ASP A 123 14.91 6.68 5.69
CA ASP A 123 14.53 7.47 6.86
C ASP A 123 13.64 8.71 6.57
N LEU A 124 12.73 8.63 5.59
CA LEU A 124 11.71 9.68 5.42
C LEU A 124 10.84 9.79 6.68
N ASN A 125 10.68 11.01 7.21
CA ASN A 125 9.88 11.23 8.39
C ASN A 125 8.38 11.10 8.09
N ARG A 126 7.59 10.84 9.14
CA ARG A 126 6.15 10.59 8.99
C ARG A 126 5.39 11.79 8.42
N ASP A 127 5.86 13.00 8.67
CA ASP A 127 5.31 14.26 8.17
C ASP A 127 5.74 14.58 6.72
N GLU A 128 6.63 13.77 6.14
CA GLU A 128 7.08 13.88 4.75
C GLU A 128 6.35 12.90 3.83
N VAL A 129 5.45 12.09 4.39
CA VAL A 129 4.71 11.04 3.69
C VAL A 129 3.21 11.08 4.03
N LEU A 130 2.38 11.33 3.02
CA LEU A 130 0.92 11.12 3.11
C LEU A 130 0.52 9.80 2.46
N ARG A 131 -0.44 9.09 3.05
CA ARG A 131 -0.93 7.81 2.52
C ARG A 131 -2.44 7.78 2.48
N GLU A 132 -3.04 7.60 1.32
CA GLU A 132 -4.48 7.42 1.18
C GLU A 132 -4.82 6.02 0.68
N HIS A 133 -5.50 5.26 1.51
CA HIS A 133 -6.03 3.97 1.07
C HIS A 133 -7.12 4.18 0.02
N SER A 134 -7.03 3.39 -1.05
CA SER A 134 -7.96 3.43 -2.18
C SER A 134 -8.13 2.03 -2.76
N GLY A 135 -9.35 1.52 -2.75
CA GLY A 135 -9.69 0.21 -3.29
C GLY A 135 -10.11 -0.78 -2.22
N THR A 136 -9.80 -2.05 -2.43
CA THR A 136 -10.31 -3.13 -1.59
C THR A 136 -9.55 -3.23 -0.27
N LEU A 137 -10.21 -3.85 0.72
CA LEU A 137 -9.70 -4.05 2.08
C LEU A 137 -9.18 -5.49 2.28
N VAL A 138 -8.86 -6.15 1.16
CA VAL A 138 -8.22 -7.47 1.15
C VAL A 138 -6.86 -7.40 1.83
N ARG A 139 -6.51 -8.46 2.55
CA ARG A 139 -5.33 -8.46 3.43
C ARG A 139 -4.14 -9.10 2.72
N ARG A 140 -2.98 -8.48 2.88
CA ARG A 140 -1.68 -9.15 2.69
C ARG A 140 -1.35 -9.89 3.98
N VAL A 141 -1.10 -11.19 3.89
CA VAL A 141 -0.85 -12.04 5.05
C VAL A 141 0.54 -12.66 4.99
N TRP A 142 1.30 -12.54 6.08
CA TRP A 142 2.57 -13.23 6.29
C TRP A 142 2.35 -14.50 7.11
N CYS A 143 2.79 -15.63 6.58
CA CYS A 143 2.73 -16.92 7.26
C CYS A 143 3.85 -17.03 8.30
N ALA A 144 3.48 -17.13 9.59
CA ALA A 144 4.45 -17.29 10.67
C ALA A 144 5.19 -18.65 10.67
N HIS A 145 4.75 -19.61 9.85
CA HIS A 145 5.35 -20.94 9.78
C HIS A 145 6.47 -21.05 8.72
N CYS A 146 6.30 -20.43 7.55
CA CYS A 146 7.22 -20.58 6.42
C CYS A 146 7.59 -19.28 5.71
N ASP A 147 7.31 -18.13 6.33
CA ASP A 147 7.62 -16.78 5.83
C ASP A 147 6.97 -16.39 4.49
N THR A 148 6.04 -17.20 3.98
CA THR A 148 5.34 -16.91 2.73
C THR A 148 4.36 -15.77 2.90
N TYR A 149 4.40 -14.80 1.98
CA TYR A 149 3.40 -13.75 1.85
C TYR A 149 2.31 -14.17 0.88
N THR A 150 1.06 -13.93 1.25
CA THR A 150 -0.12 -14.14 0.39
C THR A 150 -0.86 -12.83 0.25
N GLU A 151 -1.00 -12.37 -0.99
CA GLU A 151 -1.76 -11.17 -1.32
C GLU A 151 -3.26 -11.47 -1.42
N ASN A 152 -4.08 -10.43 -1.29
CA ASN A 152 -5.51 -10.49 -1.60
C ASN A 152 -6.32 -11.52 -0.82
N VAL A 153 -5.95 -11.78 0.44
CA VAL A 153 -6.71 -12.68 1.32
C VAL A 153 -8.02 -12.02 1.73
N THR A 154 -9.14 -12.69 1.43
CA THR A 154 -10.50 -12.21 1.71
C THR A 154 -11.15 -12.92 2.90
N HIS A 155 -10.66 -14.10 3.29
CA HIS A 155 -11.25 -14.91 4.35
C HIS A 155 -10.30 -15.06 5.53
N ARG A 156 -10.88 -15.18 6.73
CA ARG A 156 -10.16 -15.34 7.99
C ARG A 156 -9.36 -16.62 8.04
N VAL A 157 -9.82 -17.66 7.35
CA VAL A 157 -9.11 -18.92 7.19
C VAL A 157 -8.78 -19.14 5.72
N PHE A 158 -7.53 -19.46 5.42
CA PHE A 158 -7.08 -19.78 4.07
C PHE A 158 -5.89 -20.74 4.09
N THR A 159 -5.72 -21.52 3.03
CA THR A 159 -4.56 -22.40 2.88
C THR A 159 -3.34 -21.64 2.39
N CYS A 160 -2.23 -21.73 3.13
CA CYS A 160 -0.98 -21.10 2.74
C CYS A 160 -0.44 -21.70 1.42
N PRO A 161 -0.10 -20.90 0.40
CA PRO A 161 0.43 -21.43 -0.84
C PRO A 161 1.85 -22.02 -0.68
N GLY A 162 2.61 -21.61 0.34
CA GLY A 162 3.95 -22.10 0.64
C GLY A 162 3.93 -23.45 1.35
N CYS A 163 3.48 -23.48 2.61
CA CYS A 163 3.53 -24.69 3.44
C CYS A 163 2.26 -25.56 3.40
N LYS A 164 1.21 -25.15 2.68
CA LYS A 164 -0.07 -25.87 2.54
C LYS A 164 -0.86 -26.08 3.85
N LEU A 165 -0.44 -25.46 4.95
CA LEU A 165 -1.22 -25.43 6.18
C LEU A 165 -2.36 -24.41 6.06
N ASP A 166 -3.48 -24.73 6.68
CA ASP A 166 -4.55 -23.74 6.88
C ASP A 166 -4.14 -22.75 7.95
N LEU A 167 -4.25 -21.47 7.62
CA LEU A 167 -3.89 -20.36 8.47
C LEU A 167 -5.13 -19.58 8.90
N VAL A 168 -5.16 -19.17 10.16
CA VAL A 168 -6.06 -18.13 10.65
C VAL A 168 -5.34 -16.78 10.61
N VAL A 169 -5.99 -15.78 9.98
CA VAL A 169 -5.53 -14.40 9.95
C VAL A 169 -5.87 -13.74 11.29
N ARG A 170 -4.84 -13.30 12.01
CA ARG A 170 -4.97 -12.59 13.28
C ARG A 170 -5.23 -11.11 13.02
N ASP A 171 -5.92 -10.45 13.93
CA ASP A 171 -6.08 -8.99 13.95
C ASP A 171 -4.83 -8.30 14.49
N HIS A 172 -3.69 -8.60 13.86
CA HIS A 172 -2.39 -8.05 14.15
C HIS A 172 -1.68 -7.68 12.85
N TYR A 173 -1.66 -6.38 12.55
CA TYR A 173 -0.91 -5.81 11.44
C TYR A 173 0.52 -5.43 11.87
N SER A 174 1.53 -6.00 11.21
CA SER A 174 2.93 -5.61 11.39
C SER A 174 3.30 -4.50 10.40
N ARG A 175 3.58 -3.30 10.92
CA ARG A 175 4.05 -2.16 10.12
C ARG A 175 5.40 -2.45 9.45
N ARG A 176 6.27 -3.19 10.13
CA ARG A 176 7.57 -3.60 9.59
C ARG A 176 7.41 -4.56 8.42
N LEU A 177 6.52 -5.54 8.53
CA LEU A 177 6.32 -6.55 7.48
C LEU A 177 5.33 -6.08 6.41
N ALA A 178 4.59 -5.00 6.65
CA ALA A 178 3.48 -4.54 5.84
C ALA A 178 2.45 -5.65 5.56
N ALA A 179 2.09 -6.41 6.60
CA ALA A 179 1.22 -7.58 6.46
C ALA A 179 0.53 -7.92 7.80
N PHE A 180 -0.63 -8.57 7.69
CA PHE A 180 -1.28 -9.25 8.80
C PHE A 180 -0.57 -10.58 9.10
N GLN A 181 -0.61 -11.01 10.35
CA GLN A 181 -0.03 -12.28 10.76
C GLN A 181 -1.01 -13.45 10.52
N GLY A 182 -0.57 -14.45 9.77
CA GLY A 182 -1.24 -15.75 9.66
C GLY A 182 -0.53 -16.81 10.51
N ILE A 183 -1.28 -17.54 11.32
CA ILE A 183 -0.78 -18.66 12.13
C ILE A 183 -1.57 -19.93 11.82
N LYS A 184 -1.03 -21.12 12.14
CA LYS A 184 -1.75 -22.40 11.96
C LYS A 184 -3.13 -22.34 12.60
N ALA A 185 -4.17 -22.65 11.83
CA ALA A 185 -5.57 -22.47 12.22
C ALA A 185 -5.98 -23.40 13.38
N ASP A 186 -5.56 -24.66 13.34
CA ASP A 186 -5.74 -25.68 14.37
C ASP A 186 -4.49 -25.78 15.28
N GLY A 187 -3.90 -24.62 15.60
CA GLY A 187 -2.70 -24.54 16.43
C GLY A 187 -2.95 -24.79 17.92
N GLU A 188 -4.18 -24.51 18.40
CA GLU A 188 -4.58 -24.71 19.80
C GLU A 188 -5.02 -26.16 20.06
N VAL A 189 -5.91 -26.69 19.21
CA VAL A 189 -6.37 -28.08 19.23
C VAL A 189 -6.28 -28.67 17.83
N PRO A 190 -5.47 -29.73 17.59
CA PRO A 190 -5.36 -30.35 16.28
C PRO A 190 -6.72 -30.84 15.75
N GLY A 191 -7.06 -30.44 14.52
CA GLY A 191 -8.32 -30.81 13.87
C GLY A 191 -9.52 -29.89 14.18
N GLU A 192 -9.41 -28.96 15.13
CA GLU A 192 -10.44 -27.94 15.35
C GLU A 192 -10.15 -26.68 14.54
N MET A 193 -11.04 -26.37 13.60
CA MET A 193 -10.89 -25.25 12.68
C MET A 193 -11.84 -24.10 13.05
N PRO A 194 -11.35 -22.84 13.09
CA PRO A 194 -12.23 -21.69 13.27
C PRO A 194 -13.10 -21.48 12.02
N ALA A 195 -14.17 -20.71 12.18
CA ALA A 195 -15.03 -20.35 11.07
C ALA A 195 -14.26 -19.54 10.00
N ALA A 196 -14.45 -19.92 8.74
CA ALA A 196 -13.89 -19.22 7.58
C ALA A 196 -14.73 -17.98 7.23
N GLU A 197 -14.82 -17.05 8.18
CA GLU A 197 -15.55 -15.80 8.01
C GLU A 197 -14.86 -14.90 6.98
N GLU A 198 -15.63 -14.13 6.21
CA GLU A 198 -15.06 -13.05 5.40
C GLU A 198 -14.40 -12.03 6.32
N LEU A 199 -13.23 -11.54 5.94
CA LEU A 199 -12.50 -10.55 6.73
C LEU A 199 -13.25 -9.22 6.66
N ASP A 200 -13.57 -8.68 7.83
CA ASP A 200 -14.15 -7.35 7.94
C ASP A 200 -13.31 -6.34 7.15
N THR A 201 -13.99 -5.61 6.26
CA THR A 201 -13.47 -4.51 5.46
C THR A 201 -13.27 -3.27 6.32
#